data_AF-A0A096MA30-F1
#
_entry.id   AF-A0A096MA30-F1
#
_cell.length_a   1.000
_cell.length_b   1.000
_cell.length_c   1.000
_cell.angle_alpha   90.00
_cell.angle_beta   90.00
_cell.angle_gamma   90.00
#
_symmetry.space_group_name_H-M   'P 1'
#
loop_
_entity.id
_entity.type
_entity.pdbx_description
1 polymer ?
#
loop_
_entity_poly.entity_id
_entity_poly.type
_entity_poly.pdbx_seq_one_letter_code
_entity_poly.pdbx_strand_id
1 'polypeptide(L)'
;MKNRAQQSAEKLPEMTIKTAVKLLDKKNEKELISAAAYIQSQCFKKDVARFEFQVRWAHGAKKLVQLLKNDSEEVQRAAAAALRNVVYKDKGNKKEVTDENGLTIILNLLDKTHDKETVCQLAGVLWNLSSVDEIKDLFNENFLHVLTKVILVPFSHINGEAECKHDLIADPKAFLCATACLRNLSSDDNHRRNMRSCENLIDSLASCTTEAATKRTPDENLTENCVCILQNLTYEAEEDWIRQTTKNTEETQKNTTPKEMTCSCFPRRRANLEEVITSLLKTVCVSGKNNEDPLGVKWLWSGQLVRAYLSLLACSTNKMTLQATMGALQNLTVRKGEISESVARIIAEEKGPRKITAVLEKNITLKKPALLLMRNLSRFPELHPSICNSTLLTFELQSSRTYISAEESAELMPILCRILVNLSKNNVETAQRI
;
A
#
# COMPACT_ATOMS: atom_id res chain seq x y z
N MET A 1 29.42 14.37 71.48
CA MET A 1 29.28 13.26 70.52
C MET A 1 27.78 12.97 70.40
N LYS A 2 27.07 13.08 69.28
CA LYS A 2 27.39 12.83 67.88
C LYS A 2 26.63 13.78 66.95
N ASN A 3 27.28 14.03 65.82
CA ASN A 3 26.92 14.89 64.70
C ASN A 3 25.54 14.62 64.09
N ARG A 4 24.77 15.69 63.85
CA ARG A 4 23.80 15.76 62.75
C ARG A 4 24.56 16.15 61.48
N ALA A 5 25.02 15.15 60.72
CA ALA A 5 25.36 15.35 59.33
C ALA A 5 24.08 15.11 58.52
N GLN A 6 23.39 16.20 58.17
CA GLN A 6 22.48 16.19 57.02
C GLN A 6 23.37 16.01 55.78
N GLN A 7 23.51 14.76 55.33
CA GLN A 7 23.89 14.51 53.94
C GLN A 7 22.76 15.07 53.07
N SER A 8 22.99 16.24 52.50
CA SER A 8 22.27 16.69 51.32
C SER A 8 22.53 15.65 50.24
N ALA A 9 21.57 14.74 50.03
CA ALA A 9 21.53 13.98 48.79
C ALA A 9 21.52 15.00 47.65
N GLU A 10 22.60 15.09 46.88
CA GLU A 10 22.64 15.87 45.65
C GLU A 10 21.45 15.40 44.81
N LYS A 11 20.44 16.26 44.67
CA LYS A 11 19.42 16.08 43.64
C LYS A 11 20.18 16.05 42.32
N LEU A 12 20.26 14.86 41.71
CA LEU A 12 20.73 14.70 40.34
C LEU A 12 20.06 15.80 39.50
N PRO A 13 20.83 16.58 38.73
CA PRO A 13 20.27 17.71 37.98
C PRO A 13 19.12 17.20 37.12
N GLU A 14 17.96 17.87 37.26
CA GLU A 14 16.74 17.49 36.55
C GLU A 14 17.04 17.49 35.05
N MET A 15 16.88 16.34 34.40
CA MET A 15 17.20 16.17 32.99
C MET A 15 16.33 17.14 32.18
N THR A 16 16.96 17.98 31.35
CA THR A 16 16.28 18.88 30.40
C THR A 16 16.52 18.39 28.97
N ILE A 17 15.69 18.83 28.01
CA ILE A 17 15.85 18.50 26.58
C ILE A 17 17.23 18.90 26.06
N LYS A 18 17.69 20.12 26.39
CA LYS A 18 19.01 20.60 25.98
C LYS A 18 20.13 19.74 26.56
N THR A 19 20.00 19.29 27.81
CA THR A 19 20.97 18.38 28.43
C THR A 19 20.93 17.02 27.75
N ALA A 20 19.74 16.46 27.52
CA ALA A 20 19.59 15.17 26.84
C ALA A 20 20.19 15.20 25.44
N VAL A 21 19.91 16.23 24.63
CA VAL A 21 20.50 16.37 23.29
C VAL A 21 22.02 16.50 23.34
N LYS A 22 22.58 17.19 24.33
CA LYS A 22 24.06 17.24 24.53
C LYS A 22 24.64 15.89 24.95
N LEU A 23 23.89 15.08 25.68
CA LEU A 23 24.34 13.74 26.09
C LEU A 23 24.40 12.77 24.90
N LEU A 24 23.68 13.02 23.81
CA LEU A 24 23.78 12.22 22.58
C LEU A 24 25.16 12.30 21.91
N ASP A 25 26.00 13.28 22.27
CA ASP A 25 27.39 13.40 21.77
C ASP A 25 28.41 12.59 22.61
N LYS A 26 27.97 11.97 23.71
CA LYS A 26 28.85 11.20 24.60
C LYS A 26 29.11 9.81 24.03
N LYS A 27 30.17 9.16 24.50
CA LYS A 27 30.53 7.79 24.10
C LYS A 27 29.93 6.71 25.01
N ASN A 28 29.40 7.08 26.17
CA ASN A 28 28.88 6.14 27.16
C ASN A 28 27.48 5.66 26.75
N GLU A 29 27.36 4.36 26.45
CA GLU A 29 26.09 3.76 26.00
C GLU A 29 24.93 3.99 26.97
N LYS A 30 25.16 3.91 28.29
CA LYS A 30 24.10 4.13 29.28
C LYS A 30 23.58 5.56 29.26
N GLU A 31 24.47 6.53 29.05
CA GLU A 31 24.10 7.94 28.91
C GLU A 31 23.34 8.19 27.61
N LEU A 32 23.78 7.56 26.51
CA LEU A 32 23.11 7.64 25.21
C LEU A 32 21.69 7.07 25.28
N ILE A 33 21.51 5.88 25.85
CA ILE A 33 20.21 5.22 26.02
C ILE A 33 19.31 6.08 26.90
N SER A 34 19.82 6.56 28.05
CA SER A 34 19.06 7.41 28.97
C SER A 34 18.61 8.72 28.31
N ALA A 35 19.49 9.35 27.53
CA ALA A 35 19.18 10.57 26.79
C ALA A 35 18.14 10.34 25.70
N ALA A 36 18.28 9.29 24.89
CA ALA A 36 17.32 8.95 23.84
C ALA A 36 15.94 8.59 24.43
N ALA A 37 15.89 7.77 25.47
CA ALA A 37 14.65 7.43 26.18
C ALA A 37 13.97 8.67 26.79
N TYR A 38 14.76 9.60 27.36
CA TYR A 38 14.23 10.87 27.84
C TYR A 38 13.58 11.66 26.70
N ILE A 39 14.29 11.86 25.58
CA ILE A 39 13.76 12.57 24.40
C ILE A 39 12.46 11.91 23.91
N GLN A 40 12.47 10.59 23.76
CA GLN A 40 11.30 9.79 23.37
C GLN A 40 10.09 10.07 24.27
N SER A 41 10.28 10.04 25.60
CA SER A 41 9.21 10.22 26.59
C SER A 41 8.59 11.62 26.58
N GLN A 42 9.39 12.65 26.30
CA GLN A 42 8.92 14.03 26.32
C GLN A 42 8.13 14.39 25.05
N CYS A 43 8.39 13.72 23.91
CA CYS A 43 7.63 13.93 22.66
C CYS A 43 6.12 13.65 22.82
N PHE A 44 5.70 12.89 23.84
CA PHE A 44 4.30 12.55 24.09
C PHE A 44 3.55 13.52 25.01
N LYS A 45 4.20 14.56 25.57
CA LYS A 45 3.58 15.48 26.54
C LYS A 45 2.92 16.67 25.87
N LYS A 46 1.84 17.21 26.47
CA LYS A 46 0.94 18.27 25.95
C LYS A 46 1.59 19.57 25.44
N ASP A 47 2.88 19.81 25.65
CA ASP A 47 3.63 21.00 25.19
C ASP A 47 4.57 20.67 24.01
N VAL A 48 4.07 19.83 23.09
CA VAL A 48 4.82 19.24 21.95
C VAL A 48 5.48 20.31 21.09
N ALA A 49 4.82 21.42 20.79
CA ALA A 49 5.35 22.45 19.90
C ALA A 49 6.61 23.15 20.47
N ARG A 50 6.63 23.41 21.79
CA ARG A 50 7.80 23.97 22.47
C ARG A 50 8.93 22.94 22.57
N PHE A 51 8.57 21.67 22.71
CA PHE A 51 9.50 20.54 22.73
C PHE A 51 10.17 20.32 21.35
N GLU A 52 9.36 20.19 20.29
CA GLU A 52 9.76 20.04 18.89
C GLU A 52 10.70 21.17 18.47
N PHE A 53 10.34 22.41 18.79
CA PHE A 53 11.19 23.57 18.56
C PHE A 53 12.56 23.42 19.24
N GLN A 54 12.62 22.97 20.50
CA GLN A 54 13.89 22.83 21.22
C GLN A 54 14.75 21.67 20.69
N VAL A 55 14.13 20.55 20.28
CA VAL A 55 14.84 19.43 19.64
C VAL A 55 15.42 19.88 18.31
N ARG A 56 14.62 20.56 17.48
CA ARG A 56 15.06 21.12 16.20
C ARG A 56 16.18 22.14 16.36
N TRP A 57 16.05 23.05 17.32
CA TRP A 57 17.08 24.06 17.61
C TRP A 57 18.39 23.45 18.13
N ALA A 58 18.34 22.26 18.71
CA ALA A 58 19.52 21.59 19.23
C ALA A 58 20.09 20.53 18.27
N HIS A 59 19.58 20.45 17.04
CA HIS A 59 19.94 19.42 16.06
C HIS A 59 19.75 17.99 16.58
N GLY A 60 18.70 17.78 17.36
CA GLY A 60 18.43 16.50 18.01
C GLY A 60 18.12 15.37 17.04
N ALA A 61 17.38 15.66 15.95
CA ALA A 61 17.08 14.64 14.94
C ALA A 61 18.35 14.16 14.22
N LYS A 62 19.21 15.11 13.83
CA LYS A 62 20.54 14.81 13.26
C LYS A 62 21.38 13.92 14.18
N LYS A 63 21.45 14.22 15.47
CA LYS A 63 22.22 13.42 16.44
C LYS A 63 21.66 12.02 16.61
N LEU A 64 20.33 11.88 16.70
CA LEU A 64 19.67 10.58 16.76
C LEU A 64 19.94 9.74 15.50
N VAL A 65 19.94 10.35 14.32
CA VAL A 65 20.33 9.68 13.06
C VAL A 65 21.75 9.15 13.11
N GLN A 66 22.71 9.89 13.69
CA GLN A 66 24.08 9.38 13.85
C GLN A 66 24.17 8.21 14.83
N LEU A 67 23.36 8.20 15.89
CA LEU A 67 23.34 7.09 16.85
C LEU A 67 22.84 5.77 16.24
N LEU A 68 22.08 5.80 15.15
CA LEU A 68 21.71 4.59 14.41
C LEU A 68 22.92 3.84 13.82
N LYS A 69 24.10 4.49 13.71
CA LYS A 69 25.35 3.87 13.27
C LYS A 69 26.17 3.26 14.42
N ASN A 70 25.71 3.37 15.67
CA ASN A 70 26.41 2.81 16.82
C ASN A 70 26.42 1.28 16.76
N ASP A 71 27.44 0.62 17.31
CA ASP A 71 27.55 -0.85 17.29
C ASP A 71 26.60 -1.53 18.31
N SER A 72 26.14 -0.79 19.33
CA SER A 72 25.26 -1.29 20.38
C SER A 72 23.80 -1.32 19.92
N GLU A 73 23.20 -2.51 19.87
CA GLU A 73 21.78 -2.69 19.53
C GLU A 73 20.86 -1.93 20.49
N GLU A 74 21.22 -1.80 21.78
CA GLU A 74 20.45 -1.02 22.75
C GLU A 74 20.42 0.47 22.41
N VAL A 75 21.56 1.02 22.00
CA VAL A 75 21.66 2.41 21.57
C VAL A 75 20.87 2.62 20.27
N GLN A 76 21.02 1.73 19.29
CA GLN A 76 20.28 1.77 18.03
C GLN A 76 18.76 1.76 18.26
N ARG A 77 18.27 0.83 19.10
CA ARG A 77 16.85 0.70 19.45
C ARG A 77 16.32 1.97 20.12
N ALA A 78 17.03 2.47 21.14
CA ALA A 78 16.64 3.69 21.85
C ALA A 78 16.63 4.91 20.92
N ALA A 79 17.63 5.04 20.04
CA ALA A 79 17.73 6.11 19.06
C ALA A 79 16.60 6.04 18.02
N ALA A 80 16.29 4.85 17.48
CA ALA A 80 15.20 4.65 16.52
C ALA A 80 13.83 4.99 17.15
N ALA A 81 13.60 4.56 18.38
CA ALA A 81 12.36 4.82 19.10
C ALA A 81 12.17 6.33 19.40
N ALA A 82 13.24 7.01 19.81
CA ALA A 82 13.23 8.47 19.99
C ALA A 82 13.02 9.20 18.66
N LEU A 83 13.72 8.79 17.60
CA LEU A 83 13.65 9.40 16.28
C LEU A 83 12.24 9.33 15.70
N ARG A 84 11.57 8.17 15.83
CA ARG A 84 10.18 7.98 15.37
C ARG A 84 9.25 9.05 15.93
N ASN A 85 9.39 9.36 17.21
CA ASN A 85 8.56 10.36 17.87
C ASN A 85 8.97 11.78 17.47
N VAL A 86 10.27 12.06 17.37
CA VAL A 86 10.79 13.38 16.99
C VAL A 86 10.34 13.80 15.59
N VAL A 87 10.21 12.86 14.65
CA VAL A 87 9.72 13.15 13.29
C VAL A 87 8.20 13.11 13.15
N TYR A 88 7.46 12.74 14.20
CA TYR A 88 6.00 12.66 14.13
C TYR A 88 5.40 14.08 14.04
N LYS A 89 4.68 14.37 12.95
CA LYS A 89 4.02 15.67 12.68
C LYS A 89 4.93 16.91 12.61
N ASP A 90 6.25 16.79 12.80
CA ASP A 90 7.21 17.90 12.63
C ASP A 90 7.89 17.87 11.25
N LYS A 91 7.49 18.77 10.34
CA LYS A 91 8.11 18.90 9.00
C LYS A 91 9.60 19.29 9.06
N GLY A 92 10.00 20.07 10.05
CA GLY A 92 11.38 20.52 10.23
C GLY A 92 12.33 19.39 10.61
N ASN A 93 11.94 18.56 11.57
CA ASN A 93 12.73 17.40 11.98
C ASN A 93 12.78 16.36 10.87
N LYS A 94 11.69 16.14 10.12
CA LYS A 94 11.70 15.27 8.94
C LYS A 94 12.72 15.73 7.90
N LYS A 95 12.78 17.04 7.63
CA LYS A 95 13.77 17.62 6.72
C LYS A 95 15.20 17.48 7.25
N GLU A 96 15.41 17.70 8.54
CA GLU A 96 16.73 17.52 9.15
C GLU A 96 17.21 16.06 9.04
N VAL A 97 16.32 15.08 9.19
CA VAL A 97 16.65 13.65 8.96
C VAL A 97 17.08 13.41 7.52
N THR A 98 16.37 13.97 6.54
CA THR A 98 16.72 13.79 5.12
C THR A 98 18.02 14.48 4.75
N ASP A 99 18.26 15.69 5.28
CA ASP A 99 19.48 16.47 5.03
C ASP A 99 20.75 15.76 5.57
N GLU A 100 20.60 14.88 6.57
CA GLU A 100 21.68 14.07 7.16
C GLU A 100 21.83 12.68 6.52
N ASN A 101 21.32 12.47 5.30
CA ASN A 101 21.25 11.16 4.64
C ASN A 101 20.55 10.08 5.50
N GLY A 102 19.58 10.50 6.33
CA GLY A 102 18.93 9.64 7.29
C GLY A 102 18.22 8.44 6.66
N LEU A 103 17.62 8.60 5.47
CA LEU A 103 16.99 7.48 4.75
C LEU A 103 17.99 6.36 4.45
N THR A 104 19.19 6.68 3.95
CA THR A 104 20.24 5.69 3.67
C THR A 104 20.72 5.02 4.96
N ILE A 105 20.89 5.78 6.04
CA ILE A 105 21.34 5.25 7.34
C ILE A 105 20.29 4.29 7.92
N ILE A 106 19.02 4.70 7.90
CA ILE A 106 17.89 3.89 8.35
C ILE A 106 17.80 2.58 7.55
N LEU A 107 17.91 2.64 6.23
CA LEU A 107 17.85 1.46 5.36
C LEU A 107 19.02 0.50 5.60
N ASN A 108 20.23 1.03 5.77
CA ASN A 108 21.41 0.22 6.06
C ASN A 108 21.29 -0.50 7.41
N LEU A 109 20.71 0.14 8.42
CA LEU A 109 20.45 -0.50 9.71
C LEU A 109 19.33 -1.54 9.60
N LEU A 110 18.25 -1.20 8.88
CA LEU A 110 17.10 -2.09 8.67
C LEU A 110 17.50 -3.40 7.97
N ASP A 111 18.40 -3.34 6.98
CA ASP A 111 18.88 -4.53 6.24
C ASP A 111 19.83 -5.43 7.06
N LYS A 112 20.40 -4.91 8.15
CA LYS A 112 21.41 -5.61 8.96
C LYS A 112 20.92 -6.07 10.33
N THR A 113 19.94 -5.38 10.91
CA THR A 113 19.49 -5.66 12.27
C THR A 113 18.64 -6.93 12.33
N HIS A 114 18.79 -7.68 13.43
CA HIS A 114 17.94 -8.82 13.77
C HIS A 114 16.97 -8.50 14.93
N ASP A 115 17.02 -7.27 15.45
CA ASP A 115 16.18 -6.84 16.56
C ASP A 115 14.80 -6.39 16.08
N LYS A 116 13.76 -7.17 16.41
CA LYS A 116 12.37 -6.91 15.99
C LYS A 116 11.90 -5.50 16.37
N GLU A 117 12.27 -5.03 17.56
CA GLU A 117 11.83 -3.72 18.04
C GLU A 117 12.48 -2.60 17.23
N THR A 118 13.77 -2.70 16.92
CA THR A 118 14.48 -1.77 16.04
C THR A 118 13.85 -1.75 14.65
N VAL A 119 13.56 -2.91 14.04
CA VAL A 119 12.84 -3.01 12.76
C VAL A 119 11.49 -2.26 12.83
N CYS A 120 10.71 -2.49 13.87
CA CYS A 120 9.42 -1.83 14.09
C CYS A 120 9.55 -0.30 14.22
N GLN A 121 10.54 0.17 14.99
CA GLN A 121 10.76 1.61 15.17
C GLN A 121 11.23 2.27 13.89
N LEU A 122 12.17 1.67 13.15
CA LEU A 122 12.65 2.19 11.86
C LEU A 122 11.56 2.21 10.80
N ALA A 123 10.74 1.16 10.70
CA ALA A 123 9.56 1.17 9.83
C ALA A 123 8.59 2.31 10.19
N GLY A 124 8.42 2.58 11.49
CA GLY A 124 7.66 3.72 12.00
C GLY A 124 8.25 5.09 11.62
N VAL A 125 9.58 5.24 11.66
CA VAL A 125 10.26 6.45 11.16
C VAL A 125 9.97 6.65 9.68
N LEU A 126 10.15 5.61 8.86
CA LEU A 126 9.92 5.66 7.41
C LEU A 126 8.47 6.05 7.07
N TRP A 127 7.49 5.49 7.80
CA TRP A 127 6.09 5.89 7.67
C TRP A 127 5.87 7.38 7.98
N ASN A 128 6.46 7.89 9.06
CA ASN A 128 6.35 9.31 9.39
C ASN A 128 6.99 10.21 8.32
N LEU A 129 8.13 9.79 7.75
CA LEU A 129 8.81 10.53 6.68
C LEU A 129 7.99 10.56 5.38
N SER A 130 7.36 9.45 4.98
CA SER A 130 6.60 9.35 3.72
C SER A 130 5.30 10.16 3.67
N SER A 131 4.90 10.77 4.79
CA SER A 131 3.72 11.66 4.85
C SER A 131 3.98 13.09 4.36
N VAL A 132 5.17 13.39 3.83
CA VAL A 132 5.56 14.70 3.31
C VAL A 132 5.96 14.55 1.85
N ASP A 133 5.20 15.19 0.94
CA ASP A 133 5.37 15.01 -0.51
C ASP A 133 6.79 15.35 -0.97
N GLU A 134 7.41 16.40 -0.43
CA GLU A 134 8.78 16.80 -0.79
C GLU A 134 9.85 15.76 -0.40
N ILE A 135 9.53 14.84 0.51
CA ILE A 135 10.43 13.78 0.96
C ILE A 135 10.18 12.48 0.18
N LYS A 136 8.97 12.28 -0.37
CA LYS A 136 8.60 11.04 -1.06
C LYS A 136 9.54 10.72 -2.21
N ASP A 137 9.98 11.72 -2.97
CA ASP A 137 10.90 11.54 -4.10
C ASP A 137 12.29 10.97 -3.70
N LEU A 138 12.63 11.02 -2.41
CA LEU A 138 13.87 10.44 -1.89
C LEU A 138 13.76 8.93 -1.64
N PHE A 139 12.55 8.35 -1.67
CA PHE A 139 12.33 6.91 -1.53
C PHE A 139 12.55 6.21 -2.87
N ASN A 140 13.75 5.65 -3.05
CA ASN A 140 14.14 4.98 -4.30
C ASN A 140 13.76 3.48 -4.34
N GLU A 141 14.10 2.80 -5.43
CA GLU A 141 13.84 1.36 -5.61
C GLU A 141 14.54 0.49 -4.54
N ASN A 142 15.74 0.88 -4.09
CA ASN A 142 16.45 0.16 -3.04
C ASN A 142 15.68 0.18 -1.71
N PHE A 143 14.98 1.26 -1.38
CA PHE A 143 14.07 1.30 -0.22
C PHE A 143 12.99 0.20 -0.33
N LEU A 144 12.36 0.06 -1.50
CA LEU A 144 11.33 -0.95 -1.71
C LEU A 144 11.89 -2.36 -1.56
N HIS A 145 13.07 -2.62 -2.11
CA HIS A 145 13.74 -3.91 -2.00
C HIS A 145 14.03 -4.28 -0.54
N VAL A 146 14.66 -3.38 0.23
CA VAL A 146 14.97 -3.62 1.65
C VAL A 146 13.70 -3.83 2.47
N LEU A 147 12.70 -2.96 2.32
CA LEU A 147 11.45 -3.09 3.06
C LEU A 147 10.73 -4.40 2.74
N THR A 148 10.71 -4.79 1.47
CA THR A 148 10.06 -6.01 1.00
C THR A 148 10.75 -7.25 1.56
N LYS A 149 12.08 -7.32 1.41
CA LYS A 149 12.92 -8.42 1.89
C LYS A 149 12.85 -8.58 3.41
N VAL A 150 12.93 -7.48 4.17
CA VAL A 150 13.06 -7.52 5.64
C VAL A 150 11.72 -7.65 6.34
N ILE A 151 10.64 -7.10 5.78
CA ILE A 151 9.35 -6.99 6.48
C ILE A 151 8.20 -7.69 5.74
N LEU A 152 8.00 -7.41 4.45
CA LEU A 152 6.81 -7.92 3.74
C LEU A 152 6.91 -9.44 3.52
N VAL A 153 8.02 -9.92 2.97
CA VAL A 153 8.23 -11.35 2.68
C VAL A 153 8.10 -12.18 3.95
N PRO A 154 8.82 -11.88 5.06
CA PRO A 154 8.74 -12.69 6.27
C PRO A 154 7.37 -12.64 6.95
N PHE A 155 6.63 -11.54 6.83
CA PHE A 155 5.27 -11.46 7.39
C PHE A 155 4.23 -12.21 6.54
N SER A 156 4.39 -12.21 5.22
CA SER A 156 3.43 -12.80 4.27
C SER A 156 3.59 -14.30 4.03
N HIS A 157 4.71 -14.89 4.45
CA HIS A 157 5.05 -16.31 4.32
C HIS A 157 4.99 -16.83 2.87
N ILE A 158 5.21 -15.97 1.86
CA ILE A 158 5.13 -16.37 0.44
C ILE A 158 6.20 -17.39 0.02
N ASN A 159 7.32 -17.47 0.74
CA ASN A 159 8.37 -18.47 0.52
C ASN A 159 8.13 -19.78 1.30
N GLY A 160 6.99 -19.90 1.99
CA GLY A 160 6.68 -21.01 2.90
C GLY A 160 7.45 -20.96 4.22
N GLU A 161 7.09 -21.84 5.16
CA GLU A 161 7.70 -21.95 6.51
C GLU A 161 9.17 -22.44 6.49
N ALA A 162 9.76 -22.68 5.31
CA ALA A 162 11.04 -23.39 5.16
C ALA A 162 12.29 -22.48 5.16
N GLU A 163 12.15 -21.16 5.07
CA GLU A 163 13.28 -20.21 5.15
C GLU A 163 13.45 -19.63 6.58
N CYS A 164 13.77 -20.54 7.51
CA CYS A 164 13.84 -20.38 8.97
C CYS A 164 14.90 -19.41 9.55
N LYS A 165 15.12 -18.21 8.98
CA LYS A 165 15.89 -17.15 9.67
C LYS A 165 15.18 -15.80 9.73
N HIS A 166 14.30 -15.50 8.77
CA HIS A 166 13.59 -14.21 8.73
C HIS A 166 12.21 -14.23 9.39
N ASP A 167 11.59 -15.40 9.59
CA ASP A 167 10.31 -15.54 10.33
C ASP A 167 10.42 -15.07 11.78
N LEU A 168 11.62 -15.13 12.36
CA LEU A 168 11.91 -14.54 13.67
C LEU A 168 11.83 -13.02 13.68
N ILE A 169 11.68 -12.34 12.54
CA ILE A 169 11.52 -10.87 12.45
C ILE A 169 10.08 -10.47 12.11
N ALA A 170 9.22 -11.43 11.71
CA ALA A 170 7.81 -11.16 11.44
C ALA A 170 7.14 -10.52 12.67
N ASP A 171 6.82 -9.24 12.54
CA ASP A 171 6.14 -8.44 13.57
C ASP A 171 4.96 -7.70 12.91
N PRO A 172 3.72 -7.93 13.35
CA PRO A 172 2.54 -7.25 12.81
C PRO A 172 2.63 -5.72 12.86
N LYS A 173 3.29 -5.14 13.87
CA LYS A 173 3.46 -3.68 13.99
C LYS A 173 4.47 -3.15 12.98
N ALA A 174 5.56 -3.89 12.73
CA ALA A 174 6.53 -3.53 11.70
C ALA A 174 5.87 -3.57 10.32
N PHE A 175 5.11 -4.64 10.02
CA PHE A 175 4.35 -4.77 8.79
C PHE A 175 3.28 -3.66 8.64
N LEU A 176 2.56 -3.32 9.73
CA LEU A 176 1.61 -2.19 9.72
C LEU A 176 2.29 -0.87 9.36
N CYS A 177 3.45 -0.57 9.95
CA CYS A 177 4.19 0.66 9.66
C CYS A 177 4.74 0.67 8.23
N ALA A 178 5.30 -0.45 7.78
CA ALA A 178 5.82 -0.62 6.42
C ALA A 178 4.72 -0.42 5.37
N THR A 179 3.57 -1.08 5.53
CA THR A 179 2.43 -0.93 4.63
C THR A 179 1.81 0.47 4.70
N ALA A 180 1.74 1.10 5.87
CA ALA A 180 1.30 2.49 5.96
C ALA A 180 2.25 3.46 5.23
N CYS A 181 3.56 3.19 5.25
CA CYS A 181 4.54 3.91 4.45
C CYS A 181 4.31 3.73 2.95
N LEU A 182 4.17 2.48 2.48
CA LEU A 182 3.88 2.16 1.07
C LEU A 182 2.54 2.75 0.61
N ARG A 183 1.53 2.81 1.48
CA ARG A 183 0.25 3.45 1.18
C ARG A 183 0.40 4.95 0.89
N ASN A 184 1.23 5.66 1.64
CA ASN A 184 1.54 7.07 1.35
C ASN A 184 2.26 7.21 -0.01
N LEU A 185 3.27 6.39 -0.26
CA LEU A 185 4.09 6.47 -1.48
C LEU A 185 3.31 6.06 -2.74
N SER A 186 2.46 5.03 -2.66
CA SER A 186 1.67 4.53 -3.79
C SER A 186 0.62 5.51 -4.33
N SER A 187 0.40 6.65 -3.66
CA SER A 187 -0.39 7.75 -4.22
C SER A 187 0.26 8.40 -5.46
N ASP A 188 1.60 8.28 -5.60
CA ASP A 188 2.37 8.91 -6.67
C ASP A 188 2.71 7.95 -7.83
N ASP A 189 2.64 8.45 -9.06
CA ASP A 189 2.77 7.65 -10.28
C ASP A 189 4.11 6.90 -10.40
N ASN A 190 5.21 7.54 -10.00
CA ASN A 190 6.55 6.94 -10.05
C ASN A 190 6.67 5.78 -9.06
N HIS A 191 6.19 5.98 -7.83
CA HIS A 191 6.20 4.95 -6.80
C HIS A 191 5.30 3.77 -7.16
N ARG A 192 4.14 4.00 -7.81
CA ARG A 192 3.31 2.89 -8.31
C ARG A 192 4.07 2.03 -9.31
N ARG A 193 4.78 2.64 -10.27
CA ARG A 193 5.59 1.91 -11.25
C ARG A 193 6.72 1.12 -10.57
N ASN A 194 7.44 1.75 -9.65
CA ASN A 194 8.54 1.09 -8.92
C ASN A 194 8.02 -0.08 -8.06
N MET A 195 6.88 0.06 -7.39
CA MET A 195 6.27 -1.01 -6.61
C MET A 195 5.80 -2.18 -7.48
N ARG A 196 5.29 -1.93 -8.70
CA ARG A 196 4.93 -3.01 -9.63
C ARG A 196 6.12 -3.78 -10.17
N SER A 197 7.28 -3.15 -10.21
CA SER A 197 8.54 -3.76 -10.64
C SER A 197 9.34 -4.37 -9.48
N CYS A 198 8.96 -4.10 -8.23
CA CYS A 198 9.63 -4.66 -7.06
C CYS A 198 9.21 -6.12 -6.87
N GLU A 199 10.18 -7.03 -6.99
CA GLU A 199 10.00 -8.45 -6.74
C GLU A 199 9.39 -8.70 -5.35
N ASN A 200 8.45 -9.65 -5.27
CA ASN A 200 7.77 -10.10 -4.07
C ASN A 200 6.87 -9.07 -3.34
N LEU A 201 6.89 -7.79 -3.73
CA LEU A 201 6.10 -6.76 -3.05
C LEU A 201 4.60 -6.99 -3.25
N ILE A 202 4.16 -7.17 -4.50
CA ILE A 202 2.74 -7.40 -4.80
C ILE A 202 2.33 -8.79 -4.30
N ASP A 203 3.21 -9.79 -4.44
CA ASP A 203 2.98 -11.16 -3.99
C ASP A 203 2.68 -11.20 -2.48
N SER A 204 3.49 -10.52 -1.66
CA SER A 204 3.24 -10.39 -0.22
C SER A 204 1.92 -9.70 0.11
N LEU A 205 1.61 -8.58 -0.55
CA LEU A 205 0.36 -7.85 -0.31
C LEU A 205 -0.87 -8.66 -0.73
N ALA A 206 -0.77 -9.37 -1.85
CA ALA A 206 -1.83 -10.22 -2.37
C ALA A 206 -2.06 -11.43 -1.45
N SER A 207 -1.00 -12.12 -1.02
CA SER A 207 -1.05 -13.22 -0.04
C SER A 207 -1.76 -12.81 1.25
N CYS A 208 -1.35 -11.69 1.87
CA CYS A 208 -2.00 -11.20 3.09
C CYS A 208 -3.48 -10.85 2.85
N THR A 209 -3.83 -10.33 1.67
CA THR A 209 -5.21 -9.95 1.33
C THR A 209 -6.09 -11.19 1.10
N THR A 210 -5.59 -12.20 0.39
CA THR A 210 -6.30 -13.47 0.15
C THR A 210 -6.47 -14.27 1.44
N GLU A 211 -5.45 -14.27 2.30
CA GLU A 211 -5.49 -14.88 3.62
C GLU A 211 -6.54 -14.21 4.51
N ALA A 212 -6.54 -12.87 4.61
CA ALA A 212 -7.53 -12.14 5.42
C ALA A 212 -8.97 -12.39 4.95
N ALA A 213 -9.17 -12.48 3.64
CA ALA A 213 -10.47 -12.83 3.04
C ALA A 213 -10.91 -14.26 3.39
N THR A 214 -9.96 -15.20 3.49
CA THR A 214 -10.22 -16.62 3.78
C THR A 214 -10.43 -16.87 5.28
N LYS A 215 -9.56 -16.30 6.12
CA LYS A 215 -9.59 -16.44 7.59
C LYS A 215 -10.64 -15.55 8.27
N ARG A 216 -11.35 -14.71 7.50
CA ARG A 216 -12.37 -13.76 7.98
C ARG A 216 -11.84 -12.78 9.02
N THR A 217 -10.67 -12.20 8.76
CA THR A 217 -10.11 -11.06 9.49
C THR A 217 -10.14 -9.77 8.64
N PRO A 218 -11.26 -9.41 7.99
CA PRO A 218 -11.28 -8.38 6.95
C PRO A 218 -11.10 -6.95 7.46
N ASP A 219 -11.30 -6.73 8.77
CA ASP A 219 -11.39 -5.40 9.38
C ASP A 219 -10.13 -5.01 10.16
N GLU A 220 -9.05 -5.79 10.04
CA GLU A 220 -7.76 -5.43 10.59
C GLU A 220 -7.12 -4.27 9.80
N ASN A 221 -6.41 -3.38 10.52
CA ASN A 221 -5.68 -2.26 9.90
C ASN A 221 -4.65 -2.74 8.86
N LEU A 222 -4.13 -3.96 9.03
CA LEU A 222 -3.23 -4.60 8.08
C LEU A 222 -3.91 -4.84 6.74
N THR A 223 -5.10 -5.45 6.76
CA THR A 223 -5.92 -5.68 5.58
C THR A 223 -6.29 -4.36 4.91
N GLU A 224 -6.70 -3.35 5.68
CA GLU A 224 -7.01 -2.03 5.13
C GLU A 224 -5.83 -1.46 4.34
N ASN A 225 -4.62 -1.48 4.92
CA ASN A 225 -3.44 -0.94 4.25
C ASN A 225 -3.09 -1.73 2.99
N CYS A 226 -3.07 -3.08 3.05
CA CYS A 226 -2.78 -3.91 1.88
C CYS A 226 -3.74 -3.63 0.72
N VAL A 227 -5.04 -3.59 1.00
CA VAL A 227 -6.07 -3.34 -0.03
C VAL A 227 -5.96 -1.91 -0.58
N CYS A 228 -5.66 -0.91 0.25
CA CYS A 228 -5.43 0.46 -0.23
C CYS A 228 -4.21 0.57 -1.15
N ILE A 229 -3.10 -0.10 -0.80
CA ILE A 229 -1.92 -0.13 -1.69
C ILE A 229 -2.28 -0.83 -2.99
N LEU A 230 -2.92 -1.99 -2.94
CA LEU A 230 -3.29 -2.74 -4.14
C LEU A 230 -4.28 -1.95 -5.01
N GLN A 231 -5.24 -1.23 -4.43
CA GLN A 231 -6.11 -0.30 -5.15
C GLN A 231 -5.27 0.71 -5.91
N ASN A 232 -4.31 1.38 -5.25
CA ASN A 232 -3.43 2.33 -5.93
C ASN A 232 -2.65 1.63 -7.04
N LEU A 233 -2.06 0.47 -6.77
CA LEU A 233 -1.28 -0.29 -7.75
C LEU A 233 -2.13 -0.78 -8.93
N THR A 234 -3.44 -0.99 -8.79
CA THR A 234 -4.32 -1.33 -9.93
C THR A 234 -4.58 -0.16 -10.88
N TYR A 235 -4.39 1.10 -10.44
CA TYR A 235 -4.65 2.29 -11.26
C TYR A 235 -3.68 2.38 -12.45
N GLU A 236 -4.19 2.28 -13.67
CA GLU A 236 -3.40 2.26 -14.93
C GLU A 236 -2.40 1.09 -15.05
N ALA A 237 -2.55 0.04 -14.24
CA ALA A 237 -1.63 -1.09 -14.21
C ALA A 237 -1.53 -1.84 -15.56
N GLU A 238 -2.67 -2.07 -16.21
CA GLU A 238 -2.74 -2.71 -17.54
C GLU A 238 -1.95 -1.91 -18.58
N GLU A 239 -2.08 -0.60 -18.57
CA GLU A 239 -1.39 0.26 -19.54
C GLU A 239 0.11 0.27 -19.33
N ASP A 240 0.56 0.39 -18.08
CA ASP A 240 1.97 0.36 -17.75
C ASP A 240 2.58 -0.99 -18.11
N TRP A 241 1.86 -2.09 -17.86
CA TRP A 241 2.29 -3.42 -18.24
C TRP A 241 2.39 -3.61 -19.77
N ILE A 242 1.38 -3.16 -20.51
CA ILE A 242 1.41 -3.16 -21.99
C ILE A 242 2.59 -2.33 -22.49
N ARG A 243 2.79 -1.11 -21.97
CA ARG A 243 3.90 -0.23 -22.35
C ARG A 243 5.27 -0.89 -22.11
N GLN A 244 5.46 -1.54 -20.96
CA GLN A 244 6.71 -2.24 -20.63
C GLN A 244 6.93 -3.47 -21.54
N THR A 245 5.90 -4.27 -21.76
CA THR A 245 6.00 -5.49 -22.58
C THR A 245 6.24 -5.16 -24.04
N THR A 246 5.61 -4.08 -24.54
CA THR A 246 5.85 -3.54 -25.89
C THR A 246 7.32 -3.17 -26.06
N LYS A 247 7.88 -2.36 -25.14
CA LYS A 247 9.29 -1.94 -25.17
C LYS A 247 10.25 -3.13 -25.14
N ASN A 248 10.04 -4.08 -24.22
CA ASN A 248 10.90 -5.26 -24.08
C ASN A 248 10.86 -6.14 -25.34
N THR A 249 9.68 -6.28 -25.96
CA THR A 249 9.50 -7.06 -27.20
C THR A 249 10.21 -6.38 -28.37
N GLU A 250 10.10 -5.06 -28.49
CA GLU A 250 10.81 -4.28 -29.51
C GLU A 250 12.33 -4.32 -29.35
N GLU A 251 12.85 -4.22 -28.12
CA GLU A 251 14.28 -4.35 -27.82
C GLU A 251 14.80 -5.74 -28.16
N THR A 252 14.04 -6.79 -27.83
CA THR A 252 14.38 -8.17 -28.19
C THR A 252 14.42 -8.36 -29.72
N GLN A 253 13.49 -7.74 -30.45
CA GLN A 253 13.46 -7.77 -31.92
C GLN A 253 14.58 -6.93 -32.56
N LYS A 254 15.11 -5.90 -31.90
CA LYS A 254 16.25 -5.10 -32.36
C LYS A 254 17.59 -5.78 -32.08
N ASN A 255 17.73 -6.44 -30.93
CA ASN A 255 18.95 -7.15 -30.53
C ASN A 255 19.14 -8.49 -31.26
N THR A 256 18.10 -8.98 -31.94
CA THR A 256 18.16 -10.11 -32.88
C THR A 256 18.55 -9.64 -34.29
N THR A 257 19.67 -8.91 -34.43
CA THR A 257 20.35 -8.81 -35.73
C THR A 257 21.00 -10.15 -36.09
N PRO A 258 20.85 -10.67 -37.32
CA PRO A 258 21.28 -12.02 -37.65
C PRO A 258 22.81 -12.13 -37.60
N LYS A 259 23.34 -13.12 -36.89
CA LYS A 259 24.66 -13.68 -37.23
C LYS A 259 24.58 -14.11 -38.69
N GLU A 260 25.52 -13.63 -39.51
CA GLU A 260 25.66 -13.95 -40.93
C GLU A 260 25.49 -15.46 -41.15
N MET A 261 24.39 -15.87 -41.80
CA MET A 261 24.35 -17.12 -42.53
C MET A 261 23.21 -17.10 -43.56
N THR A 262 23.67 -17.18 -44.81
CA THR A 262 23.04 -17.68 -46.04
C THR A 262 21.74 -17.04 -46.55
N CYS A 263 21.88 -16.51 -47.77
CA CYS A 263 20.85 -16.04 -48.67
C CYS A 263 19.65 -16.99 -48.73
N SER A 264 18.50 -16.51 -48.23
CA SER A 264 17.19 -17.14 -48.36
C SER A 264 16.19 -16.03 -48.67
N CYS A 265 15.69 -16.00 -49.90
CA CYS A 265 14.80 -14.98 -50.47
C CYS A 265 13.35 -15.09 -49.97
N PHE A 266 13.13 -15.35 -48.68
CA PHE A 266 11.81 -15.26 -48.05
C PHE A 266 11.80 -14.11 -47.05
N PRO A 267 10.97 -13.06 -47.24
CA PRO A 267 10.83 -12.00 -46.24
C PRO A 267 10.26 -12.62 -44.96
N ARG A 268 11.07 -12.69 -43.89
CA ARG A 268 10.58 -13.03 -42.54
C ARG A 268 9.55 -11.96 -42.14
N ARG A 269 8.26 -12.30 -42.15
CA ARG A 269 7.21 -11.41 -41.64
C ARG A 269 7.47 -11.18 -40.15
N ARG A 270 7.69 -9.93 -39.75
CA ARG A 270 7.66 -9.55 -38.33
C ARG A 270 6.26 -9.85 -37.81
N ALA A 271 6.18 -10.52 -36.67
CA ALA A 271 4.90 -10.74 -35.99
C ALA A 271 4.27 -9.38 -35.66
N ASN A 272 2.95 -9.26 -35.84
CA ASN A 272 2.24 -8.04 -35.46
C ASN A 272 2.31 -7.89 -33.93
N LEU A 273 2.90 -6.79 -33.46
CA LEU A 273 3.13 -6.54 -32.05
C LEU A 273 1.82 -6.51 -31.24
N GLU A 274 0.75 -5.98 -31.85
CA GLU A 274 -0.59 -5.94 -31.26
C GLU A 274 -1.12 -7.36 -31.02
N GLU A 275 -0.96 -8.26 -31.99
CA GLU A 275 -1.41 -9.66 -31.89
C GLU A 275 -0.63 -10.42 -30.80
N VAL A 276 0.68 -10.18 -30.69
CA VAL A 276 1.51 -10.75 -29.62
C VAL A 276 1.04 -10.28 -28.24
N ILE A 277 0.80 -8.98 -28.08
CA ILE A 277 0.33 -8.41 -26.81
C ILE A 277 -1.05 -8.95 -26.44
N THR A 278 -1.99 -9.00 -27.39
CA THR A 278 -3.32 -9.58 -27.17
C THR A 278 -3.23 -11.05 -26.76
N SER A 279 -2.35 -11.84 -27.41
CA SER A 279 -2.12 -13.24 -27.03
C SER A 279 -1.58 -13.36 -25.61
N LEU A 280 -0.61 -12.53 -25.22
CA LEU A 280 -0.04 -12.54 -23.87
C LEU A 280 -1.09 -12.16 -22.81
N LEU A 281 -1.90 -11.12 -23.07
CA LEU A 281 -2.99 -10.72 -22.17
C LEU A 281 -3.99 -11.87 -21.96
N LYS A 282 -4.38 -12.58 -23.04
CA LYS A 282 -5.23 -13.77 -22.94
C LYS A 282 -4.61 -14.84 -22.05
N THR A 283 -3.33 -15.16 -22.26
CA THR A 283 -2.62 -16.15 -21.44
C THR A 283 -2.61 -15.76 -19.96
N VAL A 284 -2.28 -14.50 -19.65
CA VAL A 284 -2.22 -14.02 -18.27
C VAL A 284 -3.61 -14.01 -17.62
N CYS A 285 -4.66 -13.67 -18.37
CA CYS A 285 -6.05 -13.66 -17.87
C CYS A 285 -6.64 -15.05 -17.68
N VAL A 286 -6.19 -16.05 -18.46
CA VAL A 286 -6.68 -17.43 -18.45
C VAL A 286 -5.92 -18.31 -17.44
N SER A 287 -4.78 -17.84 -16.91
CA SER A 287 -3.85 -18.59 -16.04
C SER A 287 -4.44 -19.14 -14.72
N GLY A 288 -5.74 -18.98 -14.44
CA GLY A 288 -6.41 -19.66 -13.33
C GLY A 288 -6.68 -21.16 -13.53
N LYS A 289 -6.21 -21.79 -14.61
CA LYS A 289 -6.44 -23.22 -14.91
C LYS A 289 -5.21 -24.14 -14.69
N ASN A 290 -3.99 -23.60 -14.58
CA ASN A 290 -2.76 -24.41 -14.56
C ASN A 290 -2.11 -24.58 -13.17
N ASN A 291 -2.80 -24.27 -12.06
CA ASN A 291 -2.29 -24.41 -10.69
C ASN A 291 -0.98 -23.64 -10.36
N GLU A 292 -0.42 -22.83 -11.27
CA GLU A 292 0.68 -21.93 -10.94
C GLU A 292 0.14 -20.63 -10.39
N ASP A 293 0.63 -20.24 -9.21
CA ASP A 293 0.28 -18.96 -8.60
C ASP A 293 0.81 -17.80 -9.43
N PRO A 294 0.03 -16.71 -9.57
CA PRO A 294 0.48 -15.51 -10.27
C PRO A 294 1.72 -14.93 -9.58
N LEU A 295 2.55 -14.21 -10.34
CA LEU A 295 3.76 -13.58 -9.84
C LEU A 295 3.77 -12.08 -10.14
N GLY A 296 4.20 -11.29 -9.16
CA GLY A 296 4.37 -9.85 -9.25
C GLY A 296 3.10 -9.15 -9.75
N VAL A 297 3.25 -8.29 -10.76
CA VAL A 297 2.16 -7.47 -11.32
C VAL A 297 0.94 -8.27 -11.80
N LYS A 298 1.12 -9.55 -12.18
CA LYS A 298 0.02 -10.41 -12.64
C LYS A 298 -1.01 -10.70 -11.54
N TRP A 299 -0.63 -10.57 -10.27
CA TRP A 299 -1.56 -10.65 -9.13
C TRP A 299 -2.69 -9.64 -9.21
N LEU A 300 -2.41 -8.42 -9.70
CA LEU A 300 -3.35 -7.30 -9.64
C LEU A 300 -4.68 -7.59 -10.34
N TRP A 301 -4.67 -8.45 -11.36
CA TRP A 301 -5.86 -8.90 -12.10
C TRP A 301 -6.05 -10.43 -12.03
N SER A 302 -5.43 -11.10 -11.05
CA SER A 302 -5.59 -12.54 -10.89
C SER A 302 -6.99 -12.88 -10.37
N GLY A 303 -7.52 -14.02 -10.79
CA GLY A 303 -8.82 -14.49 -10.31
C GLY A 303 -8.85 -14.76 -8.80
N GLN A 304 -7.71 -15.09 -8.19
CA GLN A 304 -7.61 -15.29 -6.75
C GLN A 304 -7.80 -13.95 -6.00
N LEU A 305 -7.11 -12.89 -6.42
CA LEU A 305 -7.20 -11.58 -5.77
C LEU A 305 -8.55 -10.90 -6.01
N VAL A 306 -9.11 -11.03 -7.23
CA VAL A 306 -10.48 -10.55 -7.53
C VAL A 306 -11.51 -11.24 -6.63
N ARG A 307 -11.40 -12.57 -6.41
CA ARG A 307 -12.28 -13.28 -5.47
C ARG A 307 -12.07 -12.84 -4.04
N ALA A 308 -10.83 -12.59 -3.61
CA ALA A 308 -10.55 -12.05 -2.29
C ALA A 308 -11.23 -10.69 -2.08
N TYR A 309 -11.13 -9.77 -3.05
CA TYR A 309 -11.88 -8.50 -3.02
C TYR A 309 -13.38 -8.73 -2.87
N LEU A 310 -13.97 -9.59 -3.68
CA LEU A 310 -15.41 -9.88 -3.56
C LEU A 310 -15.78 -10.54 -2.23
N SER A 311 -14.90 -11.33 -1.62
CA SER A 311 -15.10 -11.86 -0.27
C SER A 311 -15.04 -10.76 0.78
N LEU A 312 -14.09 -9.83 0.69
CA LEU A 312 -13.99 -8.66 1.59
C LEU A 312 -15.24 -7.77 1.50
N LEU A 313 -15.81 -7.55 0.31
CA LEU A 313 -17.09 -6.84 0.17
C LEU A 313 -18.23 -7.52 0.93
N ALA A 314 -18.21 -8.86 1.02
CA ALA A 314 -19.27 -9.61 1.70
C ALA A 314 -19.13 -9.62 3.22
N CYS A 315 -17.90 -9.57 3.76
CA CYS A 315 -17.63 -9.79 5.19
C CYS A 315 -17.09 -8.58 5.96
N SER A 316 -16.50 -7.58 5.30
CA SER A 316 -15.90 -6.40 5.96
C SER A 316 -16.96 -5.42 6.46
N THR A 317 -16.68 -4.79 7.60
CA THR A 317 -17.40 -3.62 8.11
C THR A 317 -16.55 -2.34 8.09
N ASN A 318 -15.23 -2.47 7.88
CA ASN A 318 -14.32 -1.34 7.72
C ASN A 318 -14.60 -0.59 6.41
N LYS A 319 -15.02 0.68 6.52
CA LYS A 319 -15.37 1.53 5.38
C LYS A 319 -14.22 1.73 4.40
N MET A 320 -12.99 1.86 4.89
CA MET A 320 -11.81 2.07 4.06
C MET A 320 -11.47 0.80 3.29
N THR A 321 -11.52 -0.38 3.93
CA THR A 321 -11.35 -1.67 3.24
C THR A 321 -12.39 -1.84 2.14
N LEU A 322 -13.67 -1.60 2.44
CA LEU A 322 -14.76 -1.69 1.46
C LEU A 322 -14.58 -0.71 0.28
N GLN A 323 -14.26 0.56 0.58
CA GLN A 323 -14.00 1.57 -0.43
C GLN A 323 -12.81 1.20 -1.33
N ALA A 324 -11.71 0.77 -0.73
CA ALA A 324 -10.51 0.42 -1.47
C ALA A 324 -10.71 -0.84 -2.32
N THR A 325 -11.44 -1.82 -1.81
CA THR A 325 -11.84 -3.01 -2.55
C THR A 325 -12.68 -2.65 -3.78
N MET A 326 -13.70 -1.80 -3.62
CA MET A 326 -14.49 -1.32 -4.76
C MET A 326 -13.65 -0.52 -5.74
N GLY A 327 -12.74 0.32 -5.24
CA GLY A 327 -11.82 1.09 -6.06
C GLY A 327 -10.85 0.23 -6.88
N ALA A 328 -10.32 -0.86 -6.31
CA ALA A 328 -9.45 -1.79 -7.02
C ALA A 328 -10.23 -2.46 -8.16
N LEU A 329 -11.43 -2.98 -7.88
CA LEU A 329 -12.31 -3.56 -8.90
C LEU A 329 -12.72 -2.52 -9.95
N GLN A 330 -12.95 -1.26 -9.55
CA GLN A 330 -13.27 -0.17 -10.47
C GLN A 330 -12.12 0.08 -11.43
N ASN A 331 -10.88 0.18 -10.92
CA ASN A 331 -9.69 0.40 -11.74
C ASN A 331 -9.50 -0.73 -12.75
N LEU A 332 -9.60 -1.99 -12.32
CA LEU A 332 -9.45 -3.17 -13.17
C LEU A 332 -10.53 -3.31 -14.25
N THR A 333 -11.71 -2.72 -14.01
CA THR A 333 -12.84 -2.79 -14.93
C THR A 333 -13.01 -1.53 -15.76
N VAL A 334 -12.08 -0.56 -15.74
CA VAL A 334 -12.27 0.75 -16.39
C VAL A 334 -12.19 0.68 -17.92
N ARG A 335 -11.33 -0.18 -18.47
CA ARG A 335 -11.10 -0.30 -19.91
C ARG A 335 -12.06 -1.31 -20.56
N LYS A 336 -12.02 -1.34 -21.89
CA LYS A 336 -12.55 -2.45 -22.69
C LYS A 336 -11.34 -3.19 -23.22
N GLY A 337 -11.13 -4.41 -22.76
CA GLY A 337 -9.94 -5.20 -23.03
C GLY A 337 -9.97 -6.53 -22.28
N GLU A 338 -9.02 -7.41 -22.59
CA GLU A 338 -8.96 -8.79 -22.10
C GLU A 338 -8.96 -8.87 -20.55
N ILE A 339 -8.22 -7.98 -19.88
CA ILE A 339 -8.18 -7.93 -18.41
C ILE A 339 -9.54 -7.53 -17.85
N SER A 340 -10.12 -6.41 -18.31
CA SER A 340 -11.42 -5.95 -17.82
C SER A 340 -12.55 -6.94 -18.09
N GLU A 341 -12.55 -7.61 -19.25
CA GLU A 341 -13.51 -8.67 -19.59
C GLU A 341 -13.34 -9.90 -18.70
N SER A 342 -12.09 -10.33 -18.44
CA SER A 342 -11.82 -11.45 -17.53
C SER A 342 -12.26 -11.16 -16.09
N VAL A 343 -11.94 -9.96 -15.59
CA VAL A 343 -12.35 -9.52 -14.25
C VAL A 343 -13.88 -9.41 -14.15
N ALA A 344 -14.55 -8.83 -15.16
CA ALA A 344 -16.01 -8.72 -15.18
C ALA A 344 -16.70 -10.09 -15.16
N ARG A 345 -16.17 -11.07 -15.90
CA ARG A 345 -16.66 -12.45 -15.88
C ARG A 345 -16.53 -13.09 -14.49
N ILE A 346 -15.39 -12.93 -13.81
CA ILE A 346 -15.21 -13.42 -12.43
C ILE A 346 -16.21 -12.73 -11.49
N ILE A 347 -16.40 -11.42 -11.62
CA ILE A 347 -17.39 -10.67 -10.84
C ILE A 347 -18.81 -11.20 -11.08
N ALA A 348 -19.14 -11.60 -12.31
CA ALA A 348 -20.42 -12.23 -12.65
C ALA A 348 -20.59 -13.59 -11.98
N GLU A 349 -19.60 -14.47 -12.11
CA GLU A 349 -19.56 -15.82 -11.49
C GLU A 349 -19.78 -15.75 -9.97
N GLU A 350 -19.16 -14.76 -9.32
CA GLU A 350 -19.17 -14.55 -7.87
C GLU A 350 -20.35 -13.69 -7.36
N LYS A 351 -21.34 -13.42 -8.22
CA LYS A 351 -22.54 -12.61 -7.89
C LYS A 351 -22.19 -11.21 -7.35
N GLY A 352 -21.11 -10.61 -7.86
CA GLY A 352 -20.56 -9.34 -7.39
C GLY A 352 -21.55 -8.18 -7.25
N PRO A 353 -22.47 -7.91 -8.19
CA PRO A 353 -23.46 -6.84 -8.05
C PRO A 353 -24.32 -6.94 -6.78
N ARG A 354 -24.65 -8.16 -6.34
CA ARG A 354 -25.39 -8.37 -5.08
C ARG A 354 -24.55 -8.01 -3.87
N LYS A 355 -23.25 -8.34 -3.89
CA LYS A 355 -22.32 -8.00 -2.81
C LYS A 355 -22.12 -6.49 -2.70
N ILE A 356 -21.98 -5.79 -3.83
CA ILE A 356 -21.89 -4.32 -3.90
C ILE A 356 -23.16 -3.69 -3.32
N THR A 357 -24.34 -4.21 -3.67
CA THR A 357 -25.63 -3.74 -3.14
C THR A 357 -25.73 -3.93 -1.63
N ALA A 358 -25.35 -5.09 -1.12
CA ALA A 358 -25.34 -5.37 0.32
C ALA A 358 -24.42 -4.41 1.11
N VAL A 359 -23.31 -3.97 0.49
CA VAL A 359 -22.45 -2.93 1.08
C VAL A 359 -23.20 -1.59 1.16
N LEU A 360 -23.92 -1.21 0.10
CA LEU A 360 -24.68 0.05 0.07
C LEU A 360 -25.87 0.09 1.03
N GLU A 361 -26.56 -1.04 1.20
CA GLU A 361 -27.64 -1.18 2.18
C GLU A 361 -27.17 -0.89 3.61
N LYS A 362 -25.90 -1.23 3.91
CA LYS A 362 -25.29 -1.04 5.24
C LYS A 362 -24.54 0.29 5.36
N ASN A 363 -23.98 0.81 4.27
CA ASN A 363 -23.07 1.96 4.28
C ASN A 363 -23.40 2.96 3.16
N ILE A 364 -24.38 3.82 3.39
CA ILE A 364 -24.84 4.80 2.39
C ILE A 364 -23.74 5.78 1.93
N THR A 365 -22.74 6.05 2.76
CA THR A 365 -21.60 6.91 2.42
C THR A 365 -20.72 6.34 1.30
N LEU A 366 -20.87 5.05 0.96
CA LEU A 366 -20.09 4.37 -0.08
C LEU A 366 -20.80 4.32 -1.44
N LYS A 367 -21.88 5.09 -1.62
CA LYS A 367 -22.66 5.14 -2.88
C LYS A 367 -21.84 5.50 -4.11
N LYS A 368 -20.96 6.50 -4.02
CA LYS A 368 -20.15 6.94 -5.16
C LYS A 368 -19.18 5.85 -5.65
N PRO A 369 -18.31 5.25 -4.79
CA PRO A 369 -17.47 4.11 -5.19
C PRO A 369 -18.25 2.95 -5.82
N ALA A 370 -19.37 2.58 -5.21
CA ALA A 370 -20.20 1.48 -5.70
C ALA A 370 -20.81 1.79 -7.07
N LEU A 371 -21.36 2.98 -7.26
CA LEU A 371 -21.95 3.40 -8.53
C LEU A 371 -20.89 3.50 -9.64
N LEU A 372 -19.68 3.95 -9.34
CA LEU A 372 -18.58 3.99 -10.31
C LEU A 372 -18.17 2.58 -10.78
N LEU A 373 -18.10 1.62 -9.84
CA LEU A 373 -17.86 0.22 -10.18
C LEU A 373 -19.04 -0.35 -11.00
N MET A 374 -20.27 -0.15 -10.55
CA MET A 374 -21.48 -0.62 -11.27
C MET A 374 -21.60 0.00 -12.66
N ARG A 375 -21.20 1.25 -12.84
CA ARG A 375 -21.09 1.90 -14.16
C ARG A 375 -20.12 1.17 -15.07
N ASN A 376 -18.93 0.81 -14.58
CA ASN A 376 -17.97 0.05 -15.37
C ASN A 376 -18.53 -1.33 -15.74
N LEU A 377 -19.15 -2.01 -14.77
CA LEU A 377 -19.74 -3.34 -14.93
C LEU A 377 -20.96 -3.36 -15.85
N SER A 378 -21.74 -2.28 -15.91
CA SER A 378 -22.94 -2.17 -16.77
C SER A 378 -22.62 -2.28 -18.26
N ARG A 379 -21.35 -2.18 -18.67
CA ARG A 379 -20.95 -2.36 -20.07
C ARG A 379 -20.95 -3.83 -20.51
N PHE A 380 -20.97 -4.76 -19.56
CA PHE A 380 -20.92 -6.20 -19.82
C PHE A 380 -22.35 -6.78 -19.77
N PRO A 381 -22.93 -7.21 -20.92
CA PRO A 381 -24.33 -7.65 -21.01
C PRO A 381 -24.70 -8.79 -20.05
N GLU A 382 -23.76 -9.70 -19.78
CA GLU A 382 -23.92 -10.84 -18.86
C GLU A 382 -24.22 -10.41 -17.42
N LEU A 383 -23.80 -9.20 -17.03
CA LEU A 383 -24.05 -8.65 -15.70
C LEU A 383 -25.39 -7.90 -15.61
N HIS A 384 -26.04 -7.58 -16.74
CA HIS A 384 -27.25 -6.75 -16.78
C HIS A 384 -28.37 -7.26 -15.87
N PRO A 385 -28.78 -8.55 -15.89
CA PRO A 385 -29.87 -9.01 -15.03
C PRO A 385 -29.58 -8.82 -13.54
N SER A 386 -28.32 -9.04 -13.13
CA SER A 386 -27.88 -8.90 -11.74
C SER A 386 -27.82 -7.42 -11.34
N ILE A 387 -27.32 -6.56 -12.23
CA ILE A 387 -27.22 -5.12 -12.02
C ILE A 387 -28.60 -4.46 -11.99
N CYS A 388 -29.54 -4.86 -12.85
CA CYS A 388 -30.90 -4.29 -12.88
C CYS A 388 -31.60 -4.48 -11.53
N ASN A 389 -31.60 -5.71 -11.03
CA ASN A 389 -32.18 -6.02 -9.72
C ASN A 389 -31.48 -5.29 -8.58
N SER A 390 -30.17 -5.06 -8.68
CA SER A 390 -29.32 -4.45 -7.65
C SER A 390 -29.41 -2.91 -7.60
N THR A 391 -29.37 -2.27 -8.77
CA THR A 391 -29.22 -0.81 -8.91
C THR A 391 -30.54 -0.08 -8.71
N LEU A 392 -31.64 -0.63 -9.24
CA LEU A 392 -32.97 -0.03 -9.12
C LEU A 392 -33.43 -0.01 -7.66
N LEU A 393 -33.27 -1.13 -6.94
CA LEU A 393 -33.61 -1.24 -5.53
C LEU A 393 -32.81 -0.24 -4.66
N THR A 394 -31.53 -0.02 -4.97
CA THR A 394 -30.69 0.86 -4.15
C THR A 394 -31.03 2.35 -4.35
N PHE A 395 -31.36 2.77 -5.57
CA PHE A 395 -31.69 4.18 -5.81
C PHE A 395 -33.06 4.55 -5.21
N GLU A 396 -34.07 3.69 -5.36
CA GLU A 396 -35.40 3.86 -4.76
C GLU A 396 -35.37 3.88 -3.22
N LEU A 397 -34.54 3.03 -2.61
CA LEU A 397 -34.36 2.99 -1.15
C LEU A 397 -33.60 4.21 -0.59
N GLN A 398 -32.79 4.89 -1.40
CA GLN A 398 -31.98 6.03 -0.95
C GLN A 398 -32.66 7.38 -1.22
N SER A 399 -33.41 7.53 -2.32
CA SER A 399 -34.25 8.70 -2.57
C SER A 399 -35.37 8.85 -1.54
N SER A 400 -35.79 7.74 -0.91
CA SER A 400 -36.87 7.72 0.09
C SER A 400 -36.39 7.93 1.54
N ARG A 401 -35.09 7.73 1.86
CA ARG A 401 -34.57 7.73 3.23
C ARG A 401 -33.75 8.96 3.63
N THR A 402 -33.27 9.76 2.68
CA THR A 402 -32.39 10.91 2.97
C THR A 402 -32.58 12.04 1.95
N TYR A 403 -32.58 13.29 2.42
CA TYR A 403 -32.48 14.47 1.56
C TYR A 403 -31.08 14.47 0.92
N ILE A 404 -30.99 14.12 -0.37
CA ILE A 404 -29.75 14.19 -1.15
C ILE A 404 -29.51 15.67 -1.47
N SER A 405 -28.29 16.19 -1.20
CA SER A 405 -27.98 17.58 -1.53
C SER A 405 -27.95 17.79 -3.05
N ALA A 406 -28.13 19.04 -3.51
CA ALA A 406 -28.06 19.35 -4.94
C ALA A 406 -26.67 19.02 -5.53
N GLU A 407 -25.59 19.26 -4.77
CA GLU A 407 -24.22 18.93 -5.17
C GLU A 407 -24.03 17.42 -5.31
N GLU A 408 -24.54 16.66 -4.35
CA GLU A 408 -24.42 15.20 -4.35
C GLU A 408 -25.25 14.56 -5.46
N SER A 409 -26.43 15.12 -5.76
CA SER A 409 -27.24 14.71 -6.92
C SER A 409 -26.51 15.01 -8.23
N ALA A 410 -25.93 16.21 -8.37
CA ALA A 410 -25.19 16.61 -9.57
C ALA A 410 -23.98 15.69 -9.85
N GLU A 411 -23.36 15.15 -8.80
CA GLU A 411 -22.24 14.22 -8.92
C GLU A 411 -22.68 12.80 -9.30
N LEU A 412 -23.79 12.31 -8.74
CA LEU A 412 -24.23 10.91 -8.92
C LEU A 412 -25.08 10.68 -10.17
N MET A 413 -25.89 11.66 -10.58
CA MET A 413 -26.82 11.52 -11.71
C MET A 413 -26.12 11.15 -13.04
N PRO A 414 -24.97 11.76 -13.42
CA PRO A 414 -24.27 11.35 -14.64
C PRO A 414 -23.83 9.87 -14.63
N ILE A 415 -23.45 9.36 -13.46
CA ILE A 415 -23.03 7.96 -13.28
C ILE A 415 -24.23 7.03 -13.46
N LEU A 416 -25.36 7.37 -12.82
CA LEU A 416 -26.61 6.62 -12.90
C LEU A 416 -27.18 6.59 -14.30
N CYS A 417 -27.28 7.74 -14.97
CA CYS A 417 -27.74 7.81 -16.35
C CYS A 417 -26.90 6.92 -17.26
N ARG A 418 -25.57 6.88 -17.05
CA ARG A 418 -24.69 5.99 -17.83
C ARG A 418 -24.99 4.51 -17.58
N ILE A 419 -25.28 4.11 -16.34
CA ILE A 419 -25.69 2.75 -16.01
C ILE A 419 -26.99 2.41 -16.75
N LEU A 420 -28.02 3.24 -16.60
CA LEU A 420 -29.35 3.01 -17.20
C LEU A 420 -29.28 2.92 -18.73
N VAL A 421 -28.50 3.80 -19.38
CA VAL A 421 -28.25 3.76 -20.82
C VAL A 421 -27.59 2.45 -21.26
N ASN A 422 -26.68 1.89 -20.46
CA ASN A 422 -26.06 0.62 -20.83
C ASN A 422 -27.02 -0.56 -20.63
N LEU A 423 -27.83 -0.54 -19.56
CA LEU A 423 -28.81 -1.59 -19.26
C LEU A 423 -29.96 -1.63 -20.28
N SER A 424 -30.39 -0.47 -20.81
CA SER A 424 -31.49 -0.39 -21.77
C SER A 424 -31.10 -0.80 -23.19
N LYS A 425 -29.80 -0.77 -23.54
CA LYS A 425 -29.32 -1.08 -24.90
C LYS A 425 -29.53 -2.53 -25.34
N ASN A 426 -29.57 -3.47 -24.41
CA ASN A 426 -29.48 -4.89 -24.72
C ASN A 426 -30.70 -5.72 -24.29
N ASN A 427 -31.69 -5.12 -23.62
CA ASN A 427 -32.88 -5.83 -23.16
C ASN A 427 -34.10 -4.89 -23.08
N VAL A 428 -35.11 -5.17 -23.91
CA VAL A 428 -36.35 -4.39 -24.01
C VAL A 428 -37.18 -4.47 -22.71
N GLU A 429 -37.24 -5.63 -22.06
CA GLU A 429 -37.94 -5.79 -20.78
C GLU A 429 -37.24 -4.99 -19.67
N THR A 430 -35.91 -4.96 -19.67
CA THR A 430 -35.13 -4.10 -18.78
C THR A 430 -35.40 -2.63 -19.05
N ALA A 431 -35.43 -2.23 -20.33
CA ALA A 431 -35.73 -0.86 -20.72
C ALA A 431 -37.17 -0.42 -20.39
N GLN A 432 -38.11 -1.36 -20.30
CA GLN A 432 -39.49 -1.09 -19.86
C GLN A 432 -39.64 -1.01 -18.33
N ARG A 433 -38.73 -1.66 -17.59
CA ARG A 433 -38.70 -1.65 -16.12
C ARG A 433 -37.98 -0.43 -15.53
N ILE A 434 -37.01 0.12 -16.27
CA ILE A 434 -36.31 1.38 -15.97
C ILE A 434 -37.20 2.54 -16.40
#